data_AF-A0A0D3KCD2-F1
#
_entry.id   AF-A0A0D3KCD2-F1
#
_cell.length_a   1.000
_cell.length_b   1.000
_cell.length_c   1.000
_cell.angle_alpha   90.00
_cell.angle_beta   90.00
_cell.angle_gamma   90.00
#
_symmetry.space_group_name_H-M   'P 1'
#
loop_
_entity.id
_entity.type
_entity.pdbx_description
1 polymer ?
#
loop_
_entity_poly.entity_id
_entity_poly.type
_entity_poly.pdbx_seq_one_letter_code
_entity_poly.pdbx_strand_id
1 'polypeptide(L)'
;MMERDANEYEFELDGWGRWDMPSDFTEYYDLHEHAERNTGYDGSRVWRFIHQKICFQLDLQEPENSWKRDFNRGVSGLHSAVSASIVGDLLRTGDEEEARLQYRRRLRDEPGAVPNLYFATMLTLCAIQRVAPRLGRCTYLGDVRQVWPPMEQILNSPALAEPSLSRAAALLREHADSEEAAPWKIRLRTRDLLGVMNCVQCNLCRLHGKVTVAGFAAALQVLLGYRGRGDHCDKEADPYSLNRVEVAALVVTGGKLVAACHTVETLQALEA
;
A
#
# COMPACT_ATOMS: atom_id res chain seq x y z
N MET A 1 1.56 -11.73 -24.25
CA MET A 1 1.25 -10.84 -23.11
C MET A 1 2.15 -9.62 -23.15
N MET A 2 3.48 -9.76 -23.04
CA MET A 2 4.40 -8.59 -23.10
C MET A 2 4.29 -7.74 -24.38
N GLU A 3 4.10 -8.36 -25.54
CA GLU A 3 3.93 -7.63 -26.82
C GLU A 3 2.62 -6.84 -26.88
N ARG A 4 1.51 -7.45 -26.43
CA ARG A 4 0.21 -6.74 -26.29
C ARG A 4 0.35 -5.57 -25.33
N ASP A 5 0.93 -5.80 -24.15
CA ASP A 5 1.05 -4.76 -23.13
C ASP A 5 1.96 -3.61 -23.63
N ALA A 6 2.98 -3.89 -24.45
CA ALA A 6 3.83 -2.88 -25.08
C ALA A 6 3.11 -2.08 -26.19
N ASN A 7 2.14 -2.68 -26.89
CA ASN A 7 1.41 -2.04 -27.97
C ASN A 7 0.12 -1.34 -27.49
N GLU A 8 -0.44 -1.75 -26.35
CA GLU A 8 -1.75 -1.32 -25.85
C GLU A 8 -1.69 -0.66 -24.45
N TYR A 9 -0.51 -0.30 -23.94
CA TYR A 9 -0.38 0.34 -22.62
C TYR A 9 -1.12 1.68 -22.52
N GLU A 10 -1.40 2.33 -23.66
CA GLU A 10 -2.14 3.58 -23.73
C GLU A 10 -3.63 3.43 -23.42
N PHE A 11 -4.16 2.21 -23.52
CA PHE A 11 -5.57 1.95 -23.25
C PHE A 11 -5.93 2.37 -21.83
N GLU A 12 -7.02 3.14 -21.71
CA GLU A 12 -7.56 3.57 -20.42
C GLU A 12 -8.24 2.38 -19.75
N LEU A 13 -7.44 1.62 -19.01
CA LEU A 13 -7.92 0.63 -18.05
C LEU A 13 -8.62 1.33 -16.89
N ASP A 14 -9.57 0.66 -16.25
CA ASP A 14 -10.44 1.16 -15.15
C ASP A 14 -9.71 1.62 -13.86
N GLY A 15 -8.37 1.74 -13.88
CA GLY A 15 -7.54 2.22 -12.77
C GLY A 15 -6.25 1.43 -12.56
N TRP A 16 -5.49 1.81 -11.52
CA TRP A 16 -4.25 1.12 -11.09
C TRP A 16 -4.51 -0.23 -10.42
N GLY A 17 -5.74 -0.46 -9.95
CA GLY A 17 -6.23 -1.77 -9.52
C GLY A 17 -7.09 -2.43 -10.58
N ARG A 18 -7.10 -3.78 -10.62
CA ARG A 18 -8.11 -4.51 -11.37
C ARG A 18 -9.44 -4.43 -10.62
N TRP A 19 -10.36 -3.64 -11.17
CA TRP A 19 -11.73 -3.52 -10.72
C TRP A 19 -12.58 -4.61 -11.35
N ASP A 20 -13.02 -5.59 -10.56
CA ASP A 20 -14.08 -6.50 -10.98
C ASP A 20 -15.42 -5.81 -10.66
N MET A 21 -16.31 -5.67 -11.66
CA MET A 21 -17.62 -5.06 -11.42
C MET A 21 -18.36 -5.81 -10.31
N PRO A 22 -19.05 -5.11 -9.40
CA PRO A 22 -19.89 -5.75 -8.40
C PRO A 22 -20.88 -6.69 -9.09
N SER A 23 -20.82 -7.98 -8.73
CA SER A 23 -21.81 -9.00 -9.08
C SER A 23 -22.74 -9.26 -7.91
N ASP A 24 -23.77 -10.09 -8.12
CA ASP A 24 -24.71 -10.54 -7.08
C ASP A 24 -24.00 -11.25 -5.89
N PHE A 25 -22.74 -11.65 -6.06
CA PHE A 25 -21.91 -12.26 -5.02
C PHE A 25 -20.99 -11.25 -4.31
N THR A 26 -21.15 -9.96 -4.55
CA THR A 26 -20.33 -8.91 -3.92
C THR A 26 -20.89 -8.54 -2.57
N GLU A 27 -20.11 -8.76 -1.52
CA GLU A 27 -20.47 -8.47 -0.14
C GLU A 27 -19.63 -7.30 0.42
N TYR A 28 -20.23 -6.50 1.29
CA TYR A 28 -19.51 -5.54 2.12
C TYR A 28 -19.02 -6.24 3.38
N TYR A 29 -17.74 -6.08 3.70
CA TYR A 29 -17.14 -6.60 4.92
C TYR A 29 -16.91 -5.48 5.92
N ASP A 30 -17.30 -5.70 7.17
CA ASP A 30 -16.88 -4.86 8.29
C ASP A 30 -15.46 -5.27 8.72
N LEU A 31 -14.50 -4.35 8.56
CA LEU A 31 -13.11 -4.59 8.91
C LEU A 31 -12.85 -4.55 10.43
N HIS A 32 -13.80 -4.08 11.23
CA HIS A 32 -13.75 -4.17 12.70
C HIS A 32 -14.07 -5.59 13.17
N GLU A 33 -15.13 -6.19 12.63
CA GLU A 33 -15.51 -7.59 12.93
C GLU A 33 -14.47 -8.57 12.37
N HIS A 34 -13.94 -8.26 11.19
CA HIS A 34 -12.90 -9.04 10.54
C HIS A 34 -11.53 -8.37 10.65
N ALA A 35 -11.09 -8.03 11.86
CA ALA A 35 -9.80 -7.41 12.07
C ALA A 35 -8.60 -8.32 11.66
N GLU A 36 -7.54 -7.70 11.15
CA GLU A 36 -6.28 -8.37 10.79
C GLU A 36 -5.63 -9.00 12.02
N ARG A 37 -5.20 -10.25 11.89
CA ARG A 37 -4.61 -11.01 13.00
C ARG A 37 -3.76 -12.17 12.50
N ASN A 38 -3.04 -12.82 13.40
CA ASN A 38 -2.31 -14.03 13.07
C ASN A 38 -3.29 -15.19 12.79
N THR A 39 -3.37 -15.63 11.54
CA THR A 39 -4.24 -16.74 11.14
C THR A 39 -3.50 -18.07 11.01
N GLY A 40 -2.20 -18.10 11.30
CA GLY A 40 -1.33 -19.26 11.03
C GLY A 40 -1.12 -19.57 9.54
N TYR A 41 -1.54 -18.68 8.63
CA TYR A 41 -1.36 -18.88 7.19
C TYR A 41 0.09 -18.59 6.77
N ASP A 42 0.74 -19.55 6.12
CA ASP A 42 2.14 -19.43 5.68
C ASP A 42 2.32 -18.33 4.62
N GLY A 43 1.47 -18.31 3.58
CA GLY A 43 1.53 -17.31 2.50
C GLY A 43 2.83 -17.24 1.69
N SER A 44 3.87 -18.00 2.06
CA SER A 44 5.23 -17.89 1.50
C SER A 44 5.28 -18.12 -0.02
N ARG A 45 4.43 -19.02 -0.54
CA ARG A 45 4.31 -19.27 -1.99
C ARG A 45 3.79 -18.06 -2.75
N VAL A 46 2.82 -17.34 -2.17
CA VAL A 46 2.25 -16.13 -2.77
C VAL A 46 3.29 -15.02 -2.75
N TRP A 47 3.95 -14.78 -1.61
CA TRP A 47 5.01 -13.77 -1.51
C TRP A 47 6.20 -14.08 -2.41
N ARG A 48 6.61 -15.34 -2.53
CA ARG A 48 7.66 -15.75 -3.48
C ARG A 48 7.26 -15.43 -4.92
N PHE A 49 6.02 -15.70 -5.30
CA PHE A 49 5.51 -15.33 -6.63
C PHE A 49 5.51 -13.82 -6.84
N ILE A 50 5.02 -13.04 -5.86
CA ILE A 50 5.01 -11.58 -5.92
C ILE A 50 6.43 -11.06 -6.15
N HIS A 51 7.38 -11.44 -5.28
CA HIS A 51 8.75 -10.94 -5.33
C HIS A 51 9.55 -11.42 -6.53
N GLN A 52 9.23 -12.57 -7.13
CA GLN A 52 9.97 -13.12 -8.29
C GLN A 52 9.33 -12.83 -9.65
N LYS A 53 8.02 -12.63 -9.71
CA LYS A 53 7.26 -12.54 -10.97
C LYS A 53 6.54 -11.21 -11.17
N ILE A 54 6.11 -10.55 -10.10
CA ILE A 54 5.41 -9.27 -10.16
C ILE A 54 6.41 -8.11 -9.98
N CYS A 55 7.25 -8.20 -8.95
CA CYS A 55 8.34 -7.25 -8.75
C CYS A 55 9.35 -7.27 -9.90
N PHE A 56 10.01 -6.15 -10.14
CA PHE A 56 11.05 -6.03 -11.17
C PHE A 56 12.33 -6.75 -10.73
N GLN A 57 12.96 -7.52 -11.62
CA GLN A 57 14.10 -8.39 -11.27
C GLN A 57 15.46 -7.87 -11.73
N LEU A 58 15.52 -7.18 -12.88
CA LEU A 58 16.78 -6.86 -13.55
C LEU A 58 17.19 -5.41 -13.29
N ASP A 59 18.50 -5.24 -13.09
CA ASP A 59 19.24 -3.97 -13.14
C ASP A 59 18.77 -2.89 -12.15
N LEU A 60 18.26 -3.29 -10.99
CA LEU A 60 17.72 -2.38 -9.95
C LEU A 60 18.75 -1.40 -9.35
N GLN A 61 20.04 -1.65 -9.55
CA GLN A 61 21.11 -0.80 -9.06
C GLN A 61 21.47 0.34 -10.03
N GLU A 62 21.04 0.23 -11.30
CA GLU A 62 21.23 1.28 -12.27
C GLU A 62 20.32 2.47 -11.95
N PRO A 63 20.81 3.72 -11.98
CA PRO A 63 20.03 4.91 -11.65
C PRO A 63 18.71 5.02 -12.44
N GLU A 64 18.74 4.61 -13.70
CA GLU A 64 17.63 4.59 -14.68
C GLU A 64 16.47 3.66 -14.24
N ASN A 65 16.76 2.72 -13.34
CA ASN A 65 15.81 1.76 -12.79
C ASN A 65 15.33 2.12 -11.38
N SER A 66 15.56 3.36 -10.92
CA SER A 66 15.16 3.81 -9.58
C SER A 66 13.65 3.70 -9.34
N TRP A 67 12.81 3.95 -10.36
CA TRP A 67 11.35 3.78 -10.26
C TRP A 67 10.93 2.30 -10.06
N LYS A 68 11.68 1.35 -10.65
CA LYS A 68 11.47 -0.08 -10.43
C LYS A 68 11.82 -0.46 -8.99
N ARG A 69 12.93 0.09 -8.48
CA ARG A 69 13.37 -0.10 -7.10
C ARG A 69 12.34 0.45 -6.12
N ASP A 70 11.80 1.64 -6.37
CA ASP A 70 10.79 2.25 -5.50
C ASP A 70 9.50 1.42 -5.45
N PHE A 71 9.04 0.89 -6.58
CA PHE A 71 7.91 -0.06 -6.59
C PHE A 71 8.20 -1.30 -5.75
N ASN A 72 9.35 -1.94 -5.95
CA ASN A 72 9.74 -3.13 -5.19
C ASN A 72 9.85 -2.83 -3.68
N ARG A 73 10.37 -1.66 -3.30
CA ARG A 73 10.43 -1.20 -1.90
C ARG A 73 9.04 -1.01 -1.31
N GLY A 74 8.11 -0.42 -2.08
CA GLY A 74 6.71 -0.30 -1.68
C GLY A 74 6.09 -1.67 -1.39
N VAL A 75 6.22 -2.64 -2.30
CA VAL A 75 5.70 -4.00 -2.14
C VAL A 75 6.35 -4.73 -0.95
N SER A 76 7.67 -4.59 -0.78
CA SER A 76 8.38 -5.12 0.39
C SER A 76 7.90 -4.48 1.70
N GLY A 77 7.56 -3.20 1.69
CA GLY A 77 6.94 -2.51 2.82
C GLY A 77 5.57 -3.08 3.19
N LEU A 78 4.72 -3.40 2.20
CA LEU A 78 3.44 -4.08 2.45
C LEU A 78 3.64 -5.47 3.06
N HIS A 79 4.63 -6.24 2.58
CA HIS A 79 4.97 -7.53 3.17
C HIS A 79 5.42 -7.38 4.63
N SER A 80 6.23 -6.37 4.91
CA SER A 80 6.69 -6.04 6.26
C SER A 80 5.53 -5.62 7.16
N ALA A 81 4.54 -4.89 6.64
CA ALA A 81 3.34 -4.50 7.37
C ALA A 81 2.50 -5.71 7.80
N VAL A 82 2.33 -6.70 6.91
CA VAL A 82 1.65 -7.97 7.26
C VAL A 82 2.42 -8.72 8.34
N SER A 83 3.75 -8.81 8.22
CA SER A 83 4.60 -9.43 9.24
C SER A 83 4.48 -8.71 10.59
N ALA A 84 4.48 -7.38 10.59
CA ALA A 84 4.29 -6.59 11.81
C ALA A 84 2.90 -6.78 12.42
N SER A 85 1.84 -6.88 11.59
CA SER A 85 0.49 -7.17 12.10
C SER A 85 0.41 -8.54 12.78
N ILE A 86 1.08 -9.56 12.24
CA ILE A 86 1.14 -10.89 12.85
C ILE A 86 1.85 -10.82 14.21
N VAL A 87 2.98 -10.13 14.28
CA VAL A 87 3.75 -9.99 15.53
C VAL A 87 2.97 -9.17 16.56
N GLY A 88 2.32 -8.09 16.15
CA GLY A 88 1.50 -7.25 17.03
C GLY A 88 0.32 -8.03 17.62
N ASP A 89 -0.26 -8.94 16.83
CA ASP A 89 -1.31 -9.83 17.31
C ASP A 89 -0.79 -10.83 18.37
N LEU A 90 0.39 -11.42 18.17
CA LEU A 90 1.04 -12.29 19.15
C LEU A 90 1.28 -11.58 20.50
N LEU A 91 1.79 -10.34 20.46
CA LEU A 91 1.95 -9.50 21.65
C LEU A 91 0.62 -9.27 22.37
N ARG A 92 -0.43 -8.94 21.61
CA ARG A 92 -1.78 -8.70 22.15
C ARG A 92 -2.38 -9.95 22.79
N THR A 93 -2.05 -11.13 22.29
CA THR A 93 -2.50 -12.43 22.85
C THR A 93 -1.65 -12.92 24.01
N GLY A 94 -0.56 -12.22 24.36
CA GLY A 94 0.32 -12.56 25.49
C GLY A 94 1.43 -13.58 25.15
N ASP A 95 1.67 -13.86 23.87
CA ASP A 95 2.75 -14.75 23.42
C ASP A 95 4.00 -13.94 23.06
N GLU A 96 4.59 -13.30 24.06
CA GLU A 96 5.72 -12.38 23.87
C GLU A 96 6.98 -13.08 23.35
N GLU A 97 7.21 -14.34 23.76
CA GLU A 97 8.38 -15.11 23.34
C GLU A 97 8.32 -15.38 21.83
N GLU A 98 7.18 -15.88 21.34
CA GLU A 98 6.97 -16.11 19.92
C GLU A 98 6.95 -14.78 19.14
N ALA A 99 6.36 -13.71 19.70
CA ALA A 99 6.40 -12.39 19.09
C ALA A 99 7.83 -11.89 18.85
N ARG A 100 8.72 -12.00 19.85
CA ARG A 100 10.14 -11.63 19.71
C ARG A 100 10.88 -12.52 18.73
N LEU A 101 10.56 -13.81 18.66
CA LEU A 101 11.15 -14.72 17.67
C LEU A 101 10.74 -14.35 16.24
N GLN A 102 9.44 -14.12 16.02
CA GLN A 102 8.92 -13.74 14.71
C GLN A 102 9.36 -12.34 14.29
N TYR A 103 9.49 -11.39 15.23
CA TYR A 103 10.07 -10.07 14.99
C TYR A 103 11.49 -10.17 14.44
N ARG A 104 12.36 -10.94 15.13
CA ARG A 104 13.74 -11.16 14.70
C ARG A 104 13.80 -11.75 13.29
N ARG A 105 13.09 -12.85 13.09
CA ARG A 105 13.09 -13.59 11.82
C ARG A 105 12.48 -12.83 10.64
N ARG A 106 11.38 -12.08 10.83
CA ARG A 106 10.58 -11.51 9.73
C ARG A 106 10.84 -10.04 9.45
N LEU A 107 11.41 -9.31 10.42
CA LEU A 107 11.50 -7.85 10.37
C LEU A 107 12.91 -7.34 10.68
N ARG A 108 13.48 -7.70 11.83
CA ARG A 108 14.79 -7.18 12.24
C ARG A 108 15.93 -7.73 11.40
N ASP A 109 15.98 -9.05 11.23
CA ASP A 109 17.08 -9.73 10.54
C ASP A 109 16.80 -9.89 9.03
N GLU A 110 15.59 -9.51 8.57
CA GLU A 110 15.23 -9.46 7.16
C GLU A 110 15.72 -8.14 6.53
N PRO A 111 16.68 -8.18 5.58
CA PRO A 111 17.31 -6.97 5.05
C PRO A 111 16.30 -6.00 4.42
N GLY A 112 16.29 -4.77 4.92
CA GLY A 112 15.47 -3.69 4.36
C GLY A 112 13.99 -3.75 4.74
N ALA A 113 13.51 -4.74 5.50
CA ALA A 113 12.10 -4.86 5.88
C ALA A 113 11.58 -3.61 6.62
N VAL A 114 12.28 -3.19 7.68
CA VAL A 114 11.91 -1.99 8.47
C VAL A 114 12.02 -0.70 7.64
N PRO A 115 13.13 -0.40 6.92
CA PRO A 115 13.20 0.77 6.03
C PRO A 115 12.13 0.79 4.93
N ASN A 116 11.78 -0.37 4.37
CA ASN A 116 10.75 -0.47 3.32
C ASN A 116 9.35 -0.29 3.89
N LEU A 117 9.09 -0.75 5.13
CA LEU A 117 7.85 -0.44 5.84
C LEU A 117 7.68 1.08 5.97
N TYR A 118 8.67 1.79 6.50
CA TYR A 118 8.62 3.26 6.59
C TYR A 118 8.44 3.92 5.23
N PHE A 119 9.12 3.44 4.19
CA PHE A 119 8.96 3.95 2.83
C PHE A 119 7.50 3.82 2.33
N ALA A 120 6.88 2.65 2.49
CA ALA A 120 5.48 2.43 2.12
C ALA A 120 4.52 3.31 2.95
N THR A 121 4.79 3.46 4.26
CA THR A 121 4.04 4.36 5.15
C THR A 121 4.12 5.80 4.66
N MET A 122 5.32 6.30 4.35
CA MET A 122 5.51 7.68 3.88
C MET A 122 4.80 7.95 2.55
N LEU A 123 4.87 7.03 1.59
CA LEU A 123 4.14 7.16 0.32
C LEU A 123 2.63 7.22 0.54
N THR A 124 2.10 6.34 1.39
CA THR A 124 0.66 6.25 1.66
C THR A 124 0.17 7.50 2.40
N LEU A 125 0.92 7.98 3.40
CA LEU A 125 0.59 9.23 4.11
C LEU A 125 0.65 10.45 3.18
N CYS A 126 1.61 10.51 2.26
CA CYS A 126 1.66 11.60 1.28
C CYS A 126 0.46 11.56 0.32
N ALA A 127 0.01 10.37 -0.09
CA ALA A 127 -1.21 10.23 -0.88
C ALA A 127 -2.46 10.68 -0.09
N ILE A 128 -2.55 10.34 1.20
CA ILE A 128 -3.63 10.82 2.09
C ILE A 128 -3.59 12.34 2.22
N GLN A 129 -2.41 12.93 2.42
CA GLN A 129 -2.21 14.39 2.47
C GLN A 129 -2.76 15.05 1.19
N ARG A 130 -2.49 14.47 0.02
CA ARG A 130 -2.96 15.01 -1.27
C ARG A 130 -4.47 14.85 -1.49
N VAL A 131 -5.08 13.80 -0.95
CA VAL A 131 -6.53 13.56 -1.03
C VAL A 131 -7.31 14.24 0.12
N ALA A 132 -6.62 14.86 1.07
CA ALA A 132 -7.21 15.58 2.21
C ALA A 132 -8.35 16.54 1.83
N PRO A 133 -8.26 17.36 0.74
CA PRO A 133 -9.36 18.23 0.33
C PRO A 133 -10.65 17.49 -0.04
N ARG A 134 -10.53 16.27 -0.57
CA ARG A 134 -11.69 15.41 -0.85
C ARG A 134 -12.23 14.77 0.41
N LEU A 135 -11.37 14.24 1.28
CA LEU A 135 -11.79 13.67 2.56
C LEU A 135 -12.61 14.68 3.37
N GLY A 136 -12.19 15.96 3.37
CA GLY A 136 -12.93 17.04 4.03
C GLY A 136 -14.30 17.38 3.40
N ARG A 137 -14.62 16.86 2.21
CA ARG A 137 -15.88 17.11 1.48
C ARG A 137 -16.70 15.84 1.22
N CYS A 138 -16.21 14.68 1.64
CA CYS A 138 -16.90 13.41 1.46
C CYS A 138 -18.20 13.38 2.27
N THR A 139 -19.26 12.86 1.65
CA THR A 139 -20.47 12.46 2.39
C THR A 139 -20.26 11.04 2.90
N TYR A 140 -19.89 10.92 4.18
CA TYR A 140 -19.70 9.64 4.83
C TYR A 140 -21.04 8.97 5.17
N LEU A 141 -21.12 7.65 4.99
CA LEU A 141 -22.25 6.86 5.46
C LEU A 141 -22.21 6.73 6.99
N GLY A 142 -23.37 6.77 7.64
CA GLY A 142 -23.50 6.64 9.09
C GLY A 142 -23.71 7.98 9.82
N ASP A 143 -23.53 7.98 11.15
CA ASP A 143 -23.66 9.18 11.96
C ASP A 143 -22.40 10.06 11.80
N VAL A 144 -22.58 11.23 11.18
CA VAL A 144 -21.49 12.21 10.96
C VAL A 144 -20.80 12.59 12.27
N ARG A 145 -21.52 12.57 13.41
CA ARG A 145 -20.94 12.86 14.73
C ARG A 145 -19.93 11.82 15.21
N GLN A 146 -19.96 10.61 14.64
CA GLN A 146 -19.01 9.55 14.91
C GLN A 146 -17.89 9.49 13.87
N VAL A 147 -18.20 9.75 12.60
CA VAL A 147 -17.22 9.64 11.50
C VAL A 147 -16.33 10.88 11.36
N TRP A 148 -16.89 12.08 11.57
CA TRP A 148 -16.16 13.32 11.34
C TRP A 148 -15.02 13.56 12.35
N PRO A 149 -15.19 13.36 13.67
CA PRO A 149 -14.11 13.69 14.61
C PRO A 149 -12.80 12.91 14.35
N PRO A 150 -12.82 11.58 14.11
CA PRO A 150 -11.61 10.86 13.72
C PRO A 150 -11.03 11.34 12.38
N MET A 151 -11.89 11.67 11.40
CA MET A 151 -11.44 12.18 10.11
C MET A 151 -10.75 13.54 10.26
N GLU A 152 -11.33 14.44 11.05
CA GLU A 152 -10.77 15.75 11.36
C GLU A 152 -9.42 15.62 12.09
N GLN A 153 -9.27 14.65 13.00
CA GLN A 153 -7.99 14.35 13.65
C GLN A 153 -6.92 13.89 12.65
N ILE A 154 -7.30 13.03 11.69
CA ILE A 154 -6.38 12.59 10.63
C ILE A 154 -5.96 13.79 9.77
N LEU A 155 -6.93 14.59 9.30
CA LEU A 155 -6.67 15.72 8.38
C LEU A 155 -5.84 16.84 9.03
N ASN A 156 -5.98 17.04 10.34
CA ASN A 156 -5.20 18.01 11.10
C ASN A 156 -3.95 17.43 11.77
N SER A 157 -3.61 16.17 11.48
CA SER A 157 -2.44 15.53 12.08
C SER A 157 -1.15 16.22 11.60
N PRO A 158 -0.26 16.65 12.51
CA PRO A 158 1.05 17.21 12.15
C PRO A 158 1.87 16.26 11.29
N ALA A 159 1.66 14.94 11.43
CA ALA A 159 2.32 13.93 10.63
C ALA A 159 2.06 14.12 9.13
N LEU A 160 0.87 14.59 8.72
CA LEU A 160 0.57 14.88 7.32
C LEU A 160 1.21 16.17 6.82
N ALA A 161 1.68 17.05 7.71
CA ALA A 161 2.37 18.29 7.35
C ALA A 161 3.91 18.14 7.34
N GLU A 162 4.43 16.95 7.67
CA GLU A 162 5.86 16.71 7.82
C GLU A 162 6.59 16.81 6.47
N PRO A 163 7.62 17.69 6.32
CA PRO A 163 8.30 17.89 5.04
C PRO A 163 8.94 16.64 4.44
N SER A 164 9.33 15.68 5.30
CA SER A 164 9.93 14.42 4.86
C SER A 164 8.97 13.56 4.02
N LEU A 165 7.65 13.65 4.25
CA LEU A 165 6.63 12.97 3.43
C LEU A 165 6.65 13.46 1.99
N SER A 166 6.66 14.78 1.81
CA SER A 166 6.66 15.39 0.48
C SER A 166 7.93 15.02 -0.30
N ARG A 167 9.07 14.84 0.38
CA ARG A 167 10.33 14.41 -0.24
C ARG A 167 10.26 12.99 -0.80
N ALA A 168 9.71 12.02 -0.07
CA ALA A 168 9.59 10.63 -0.55
C ALA A 168 8.75 10.55 -1.83
N ALA A 169 7.62 11.26 -1.85
CA ALA A 169 6.76 11.33 -3.03
C ALA A 169 7.39 12.14 -4.18
N ALA A 170 8.19 13.17 -3.89
CA ALA A 170 8.91 13.92 -4.91
C ALA A 170 9.97 13.05 -5.61
N LEU A 171 10.75 12.28 -4.84
CA LEU A 171 11.73 11.34 -5.39
C LEU A 171 11.08 10.26 -6.24
N LEU A 172 9.95 9.70 -5.79
CA LEU A 172 9.19 8.72 -6.57
C LEU A 172 8.76 9.30 -7.93
N ARG A 173 8.29 10.56 -7.95
CA ARG A 173 7.91 11.25 -9.20
C ARG A 173 9.12 11.52 -10.08
N GLU A 174 10.22 12.03 -9.52
CA GLU A 174 11.45 12.29 -10.25
C GLU A 174 11.98 11.02 -10.94
N HIS A 175 11.99 9.89 -10.23
CA HIS A 175 12.39 8.62 -10.84
C HIS A 175 11.41 8.11 -11.90
N ALA A 176 10.12 8.43 -11.76
CA ALA A 176 9.08 8.03 -12.71
C ALA A 176 8.97 8.96 -13.94
N ASP A 177 9.54 10.15 -13.87
CA ASP A 177 9.59 11.15 -14.95
C ASP A 177 10.92 11.10 -15.75
N SER A 178 11.81 10.15 -15.46
CA SER A 178 13.07 9.98 -16.21
C SER A 178 12.82 9.49 -17.64
N GLU A 179 13.76 9.73 -18.55
CA GLU A 179 13.61 9.41 -19.99
C GLU A 179 13.39 7.91 -20.24
N GLU A 180 13.99 7.06 -19.41
CA GLU A 180 13.89 5.60 -19.47
C GLU A 180 12.75 5.03 -18.60
N ALA A 181 12.03 5.91 -17.89
CA ALA A 181 10.94 5.50 -17.03
C ALA A 181 9.75 4.99 -17.83
N ALA A 182 9.15 3.92 -17.33
CA ALA A 182 7.93 3.35 -17.90
C ALA A 182 6.91 3.10 -16.78
N PRO A 183 6.32 4.15 -16.17
CA PRO A 183 5.49 3.99 -14.98
C PRO A 183 4.17 3.25 -15.27
N TRP A 184 3.76 3.13 -16.53
CA TRP A 184 2.68 2.25 -16.95
C TRP A 184 2.96 0.78 -16.57
N LYS A 185 4.23 0.36 -16.51
CA LYS A 185 4.60 -0.97 -16.01
C LYS A 185 4.29 -1.10 -14.52
N ILE A 186 4.52 -0.05 -13.73
CA ILE A 186 4.12 -0.02 -12.30
C ILE A 186 2.61 -0.21 -12.19
N ARG A 187 1.83 0.51 -13.00
CA ARG A 187 0.37 0.36 -13.08
C ARG A 187 -0.04 -1.09 -13.37
N LEU A 188 0.54 -1.72 -14.39
CA LEU A 188 0.24 -3.13 -14.72
C LEU A 188 0.65 -4.10 -13.61
N ARG A 189 1.84 -3.94 -13.00
CA ARG A 189 2.28 -4.79 -11.88
C ARG A 189 1.39 -4.64 -10.65
N THR A 190 0.84 -3.46 -10.42
CA THR A 190 -0.11 -3.23 -9.34
C THR A 190 -1.43 -3.97 -9.58
N ARG A 191 -1.89 -4.03 -10.83
CA ARG A 191 -3.06 -4.84 -11.22
C ARG A 191 -2.78 -6.33 -11.03
N ASP A 192 -1.60 -6.81 -11.43
CA ASP A 192 -1.17 -8.19 -11.20
C ASP A 192 -1.11 -8.52 -9.70
N LEU A 193 -0.62 -7.57 -8.90
CA LEU A 193 -0.54 -7.70 -7.44
C LEU A 193 -1.94 -7.83 -6.82
N LEU A 194 -2.94 -7.07 -7.29
CA LEU A 194 -4.31 -7.24 -6.81
C LEU A 194 -4.92 -8.56 -7.30
N GLY A 195 -4.58 -8.97 -8.53
CA GLY A 195 -5.02 -10.23 -9.12
C GLY A 195 -4.53 -11.46 -8.35
N VAL A 196 -3.25 -11.49 -7.95
CA VAL A 196 -2.67 -12.64 -7.22
C VAL A 196 -3.27 -12.80 -5.81
N MET A 197 -3.88 -11.75 -5.24
CA MET A 197 -4.60 -11.89 -3.97
C MET A 197 -5.77 -12.87 -4.06
N ASN A 198 -6.30 -13.15 -5.26
CA ASN A 198 -7.29 -14.21 -5.46
C ASN A 198 -6.74 -15.63 -5.25
N CYS A 199 -5.42 -15.82 -5.23
CA CYS A 199 -4.76 -17.10 -4.95
C CYS A 199 -4.49 -17.31 -3.45
N VAL A 200 -4.79 -16.33 -2.60
CA VAL A 200 -4.65 -16.45 -1.14
C VAL A 200 -5.80 -17.29 -0.59
N GLN A 201 -5.47 -18.41 0.04
CA GLN A 201 -6.46 -19.39 0.54
C GLN A 201 -7.11 -18.96 1.86
N CYS A 202 -6.39 -18.20 2.68
CA CYS A 202 -6.93 -17.63 3.92
C CYS A 202 -7.88 -16.46 3.57
N ASN A 203 -9.18 -16.59 3.88
CA ASN A 203 -10.18 -15.57 3.54
C ASN A 203 -9.87 -14.21 4.17
N LEU A 204 -9.48 -14.19 5.45
CA LEU A 204 -9.11 -12.96 6.15
C LEU A 204 -7.86 -12.32 5.53
N CYS A 205 -6.83 -13.12 5.25
CA CYS A 205 -5.60 -12.67 4.60
C CYS A 205 -5.87 -12.15 3.18
N ARG A 206 -6.79 -12.77 2.45
CA ARG A 206 -7.24 -12.33 1.12
C ARG A 206 -7.98 -11.00 1.19
N LEU A 207 -8.89 -10.84 2.15
CA LEU A 207 -9.60 -9.58 2.39
C LEU A 207 -8.61 -8.45 2.68
N HIS A 208 -7.75 -8.64 3.68
CA HIS A 208 -6.76 -7.64 4.09
C HIS A 208 -5.71 -7.38 3.01
N GLY A 209 -5.27 -8.42 2.30
CA GLY A 209 -4.35 -8.30 1.17
C GLY A 209 -4.96 -7.48 0.03
N LYS A 210 -6.23 -7.70 -0.32
CA LYS A 210 -6.92 -6.88 -1.34
C LYS A 210 -7.06 -5.43 -0.90
N VAL A 211 -7.47 -5.17 0.34
CA VAL A 211 -7.60 -3.80 0.88
C VAL A 211 -6.24 -3.08 0.84
N THR A 212 -5.19 -3.73 1.34
CA THR A 212 -3.84 -3.15 1.40
C THR A 212 -3.27 -2.88 -0.01
N VAL A 213 -3.43 -3.82 -0.95
CA VAL A 213 -2.97 -3.62 -2.33
C VAL A 213 -3.80 -2.56 -3.05
N ALA A 214 -5.11 -2.52 -2.85
CA ALA A 214 -5.96 -1.48 -3.44
C ALA A 214 -5.60 -0.08 -2.89
N GLY A 215 -5.31 0.04 -1.60
CA GLY A 215 -4.85 1.30 -1.00
C GLY A 215 -3.47 1.72 -1.51
N PHE A 216 -2.54 0.76 -1.68
CA PHE A 216 -1.25 1.04 -2.31
C PHE A 216 -1.39 1.46 -3.78
N ALA A 217 -2.29 0.82 -4.54
CA ALA A 217 -2.61 1.20 -5.91
C ALA A 217 -3.18 2.62 -5.99
N ALA A 218 -4.12 2.96 -5.10
CA ALA A 218 -4.68 4.29 -4.98
C ALA A 218 -3.61 5.33 -4.61
N ALA A 219 -2.68 4.98 -3.71
CA ALA A 219 -1.55 5.85 -3.37
C ALA A 219 -0.67 6.13 -4.60
N LEU A 220 -0.30 5.11 -5.37
CA LEU A 220 0.48 5.28 -6.60
C LEU A 220 -0.28 6.09 -7.65
N GLN A 221 -1.59 5.87 -7.82
CA GLN A 221 -2.44 6.65 -8.72
C GLN A 221 -2.44 8.14 -8.37
N VAL A 222 -2.56 8.48 -7.08
CA VAL A 222 -2.49 9.86 -6.59
C VAL A 222 -1.11 10.48 -6.79
N LEU A 223 -0.04 9.68 -6.67
CA LEU A 223 1.33 10.18 -6.73
C LEU A 223 1.91 10.26 -8.14
N LEU A 224 1.50 9.37 -9.05
CA LEU A 224 2.05 9.18 -10.41
C LEU A 224 1.03 9.47 -11.53
N GLY A 225 -0.19 9.87 -11.17
CA GLY A 225 -1.26 10.21 -12.12
C GLY A 225 -2.05 9.00 -12.63
N TYR A 226 -3.21 9.27 -13.24
CA TYR A 226 -4.17 8.24 -13.66
C TYR A 226 -3.59 7.23 -14.66
N ARG A 227 -2.83 7.70 -15.66
CA ARG A 227 -2.28 6.85 -16.72
C ARG A 227 -0.91 6.24 -16.38
N GLY A 228 -0.25 6.73 -15.32
CA GLY A 228 1.12 6.34 -15.01
C GLY A 228 2.10 6.67 -16.14
N ARG A 229 1.90 7.79 -16.85
CA ARG A 229 2.84 8.25 -17.89
C ARG A 229 3.80 9.32 -17.37
N GLY A 230 3.69 9.73 -16.10
CA GLY A 230 4.33 10.96 -15.63
C GLY A 230 3.81 12.19 -16.38
N ASP A 231 2.65 12.08 -17.05
CA ASP A 231 2.11 13.16 -17.86
C ASP A 231 1.73 14.32 -16.95
N HIS A 232 2.42 15.44 -17.14
CA HIS A 232 2.33 16.70 -16.40
C HIS A 232 0.95 17.38 -16.39
N CYS A 233 -0.14 16.67 -16.71
CA CYS A 233 -1.51 17.20 -16.63
C CYS A 233 -1.97 17.46 -15.18
N ASP A 234 -1.34 16.81 -14.20
CA ASP A 234 -1.65 16.93 -12.77
C ASP A 234 -0.40 17.30 -11.96
N LYS A 235 0.11 18.54 -12.09
CA LYS A 235 1.18 19.05 -11.19
C LYS A 235 0.77 18.96 -9.72
N GLU A 236 -0.54 18.98 -9.47
CA GLU A 236 -1.17 18.68 -8.18
C GLU A 236 -2.04 17.44 -8.37
N ALA A 237 -1.99 16.50 -7.42
CA ALA A 237 -2.85 15.33 -7.51
C ALA A 237 -4.31 15.77 -7.48
N ASP A 238 -5.09 15.37 -8.47
CA ASP A 238 -6.54 15.57 -8.41
C ASP A 238 -7.10 14.79 -7.21
N PRO A 239 -7.59 15.49 -6.17
CA PRO A 239 -8.11 14.83 -4.99
C PRO A 239 -9.34 13.97 -5.33
N TYR A 240 -10.02 14.21 -6.47
CA TYR A 240 -11.20 13.48 -6.91
C TYR A 240 -10.93 12.32 -7.86
N SER A 241 -9.67 12.07 -8.24
CA SER A 241 -9.28 11.00 -9.17
C SER A 241 -9.60 9.58 -8.72
N LEU A 242 -9.74 9.34 -7.41
CA LEU A 242 -10.06 8.02 -6.85
C LEU A 242 -11.58 7.75 -6.87
N ASN A 243 -12.00 6.49 -6.81
CA ASN A 243 -13.38 6.14 -6.48
C ASN A 243 -13.56 5.94 -4.95
N ARG A 244 -14.80 5.75 -4.50
CA ARG A 244 -15.11 5.64 -3.05
C ARG A 244 -14.35 4.51 -2.33
N VAL A 245 -14.13 3.39 -3.01
CA VAL A 245 -13.47 2.21 -2.42
C VAL A 245 -11.97 2.40 -2.43
N GLU A 246 -11.41 3.03 -3.45
CA GLU A 246 -10.00 3.43 -3.48
C GLU A 246 -9.69 4.41 -2.34
N VAL A 247 -10.56 5.38 -2.09
CA VAL A 247 -10.43 6.29 -0.94
C VAL A 247 -10.50 5.53 0.38
N ALA A 248 -11.46 4.62 0.55
CA ALA A 248 -11.58 3.81 1.76
C ALA A 248 -10.35 2.91 1.96
N ALA A 249 -9.90 2.23 0.91
CA ALA A 249 -8.73 1.36 0.93
C ALA A 249 -7.44 2.13 1.23
N LEU A 250 -7.29 3.35 0.67
CA LEU A 250 -6.16 4.23 0.95
C LEU A 250 -6.08 4.59 2.44
N VAL A 251 -7.18 5.07 3.03
CA VAL A 251 -7.21 5.47 4.45
C VAL A 251 -6.97 4.27 5.36
N VAL A 252 -7.61 3.13 5.09
CA VAL A 252 -7.42 1.90 5.87
C VAL A 252 -5.97 1.41 5.76
N THR A 253 -5.38 1.44 4.57
CA THR A 253 -3.98 1.04 4.35
C THR A 253 -3.02 1.95 5.12
N GLY A 254 -3.27 3.26 5.14
CA GLY A 254 -2.52 4.21 5.96
C GLY A 254 -2.56 3.84 7.45
N GLY A 255 -3.76 3.56 7.98
CA GLY A 255 -3.92 3.11 9.37
C GLY A 255 -3.15 1.82 9.68
N LYS A 256 -3.22 0.81 8.79
CA LYS A 256 -2.47 -0.45 8.94
C LYS A 256 -0.96 -0.24 8.93
N LEU A 257 -0.45 0.60 8.03
CA LEU A 257 0.98 0.89 7.91
C LEU A 257 1.52 1.63 9.14
N VAL A 258 0.76 2.61 9.65
CA VAL A 258 1.10 3.32 10.88
C VAL A 258 1.07 2.37 12.09
N ALA A 259 0.06 1.49 12.20
CA ALA A 259 0.00 0.48 13.25
C ALA A 259 1.18 -0.52 13.18
N ALA A 260 1.59 -0.91 11.96
CA ALA A 260 2.77 -1.74 11.76
C ALA A 260 4.07 -1.04 12.21
N CYS A 261 4.24 0.25 11.90
CA CYS A 261 5.37 1.04 12.40
C CYS A 261 5.40 1.06 13.93
N HIS A 262 4.26 1.34 14.58
CA HIS A 262 4.15 1.34 16.04
C HIS A 262 4.52 -0.01 16.66
N THR A 263 4.10 -1.13 16.06
CA THR A 263 4.48 -2.48 16.51
C THR A 263 6.00 -2.68 16.45
N VAL A 264 6.63 -2.26 15.36
CA VAL A 264 8.10 -2.34 15.20
C VAL A 264 8.80 -1.49 16.26
N GLU A 265 8.37 -0.25 16.48
CA GLU A 265 8.94 0.64 17.49
C GLU A 265 8.82 0.06 18.90
N THR A 266 7.66 -0.53 19.23
CA THR A 266 7.43 -1.20 20.52
C THR A 266 8.42 -2.36 20.72
N LEU A 267 8.62 -3.20 19.70
CA LEU A 267 9.54 -4.34 19.77
C LEU A 267 11.00 -3.91 19.84
N GLN A 268 11.38 -2.83 19.12
CA GLN A 268 12.71 -2.24 19.23
C GLN A 268 13.00 -1.77 20.65
N ALA A 269 12.03 -1.12 21.30
CA ALA A 269 12.15 -0.68 22.68
C ALA A 269 12.24 -1.84 23.69
N LEU A 270 11.60 -2.98 23.38
CA LEU A 270 11.65 -4.19 24.22
C LEU A 270 12.97 -4.98 24.09
N GLU A 271 13.74 -4.75 23.03
CA GLU A 271 15.05 -5.38 22.78
C GLU A 271 16.24 -4.48 23.15
N ALA A 272 16.02 -3.20 23.42
CA ALA A 272 17.02 -2.22 23.87
C ALA A 272 17.28 -2.33 25.38
#